data_AF-A0A418GEF7-F1
#
_entry.id   AF-A0A418GEF7-F1
#
_cell.length_a   1.000
_cell.length_b   1.000
_cell.length_c   1.000
_cell.angle_alpha   90.00
_cell.angle_beta   90.00
_cell.angle_gamma   90.00
#
_symmetry.space_group_name_H-M   'P 1'
#
loop_
_entity.id
_entity.type
_entity.pdbx_description
1 polymer ?
#
loop_
_entity_poly.entity_id
_entity_poly.type
_entity_poly.pdbx_seq_one_letter_code
_entity_poly.pdbx_strand_id
1 'polypeptide(L)'
;MKAFDLHRIAFDKVPFDFLGEVALRSLYTFVLVFLFLKMTGRRGVRQMSLFEVLIILTLGSAAGDVAFYDDVPMVPVLIVFITLALLYRLVMWLMAHSEKL
;
A
#
# COMPACT_ATOMS: atom_id res chain seq x y z
N MET A 1 38.44 9.20 -5.57
CA MET A 1 37.01 8.94 -5.30
C MET A 1 36.28 10.26 -5.45
N LYS A 2 35.50 10.47 -6.51
CA LYS A 2 34.65 11.67 -6.62
C LYS A 2 33.51 11.51 -5.62
N ALA A 3 33.46 12.37 -4.61
CA ALA A 3 32.50 12.28 -3.50
C ALA A 3 31.04 12.57 -3.93
N PHE A 4 30.85 13.23 -5.08
CA PHE A 4 29.55 13.56 -5.64
C PHE A 4 29.50 13.13 -7.10
N ASP A 5 29.18 11.86 -7.33
CA ASP A 5 28.90 11.33 -8.66
C ASP A 5 27.38 11.30 -8.85
N LEU A 6 26.80 12.44 -9.26
CA LEU A 6 25.35 12.61 -9.45
C LEU A 6 24.75 11.53 -10.36
N HIS A 7 25.51 11.04 -11.34
CA HIS A 7 25.12 9.93 -12.21
C HIS A 7 25.01 8.61 -11.44
N ARG A 8 25.89 8.36 -10.47
CA ARG A 8 25.84 7.19 -9.60
C ARG A 8 24.70 7.27 -8.58
N ILE A 9 24.38 8.48 -8.12
CA ILE A 9 23.25 8.72 -7.20
C ILE A 9 21.90 8.63 -7.95
N ALA A 10 21.84 9.11 -9.20
CA ALA A 10 20.58 9.20 -9.95
C ALA A 10 20.27 7.95 -10.78
N PHE A 11 21.27 7.28 -11.38
CA PHE A 11 21.04 6.21 -12.36
C PHE A 11 21.81 4.91 -12.07
N ASP A 12 22.83 4.95 -11.20
CA ASP A 12 23.78 3.85 -10.90
C ASP A 12 23.95 2.84 -12.06
N LYS A 13 23.55 1.57 -11.90
CA LYS A 13 23.52 0.51 -12.93
C LYS A 13 22.09 0.10 -13.30
N VAL A 14 21.10 0.96 -13.09
CA VAL A 14 19.69 0.58 -13.24
C VAL A 14 19.31 0.59 -14.73
N PRO A 15 18.95 -0.56 -15.33
CA PRO A 15 18.53 -0.58 -16.73
C PRO A 15 17.23 0.22 -16.89
N PHE A 16 17.10 0.98 -17.98
CA PHE A 16 15.90 1.77 -18.26
C PHE A 16 14.61 0.92 -18.30
N ASP A 17 14.73 -0.36 -18.64
CA ASP A 17 13.62 -1.32 -18.61
C ASP A 17 13.06 -1.52 -17.18
N PHE A 18 13.91 -1.50 -16.16
CA PHE A 18 13.47 -1.64 -14.76
C PHE A 18 12.71 -0.40 -14.27
N LEU A 19 13.06 0.80 -14.76
CA LEU A 19 12.32 2.01 -14.42
C LEU A 19 10.88 1.97 -14.97
N GLY A 20 10.70 1.41 -16.17
CA GLY A 20 9.37 1.18 -16.75
C GLY A 20 8.56 0.15 -15.95
N GLU A 21 9.21 -0.94 -15.52
CA GLU A 21 8.60 -1.93 -14.64
C GLU A 21 8.19 -1.33 -13.30
N VAL A 22 9.07 -0.58 -12.63
CA VAL A 22 8.76 0.14 -11.38
C VAL A 22 7.58 1.09 -11.55
N ALA A 23 7.49 1.82 -12.67
CA ALA A 23 6.37 2.70 -12.96
C ALA A 23 5.04 1.93 -13.09
N LEU A 24 5.04 0.78 -13.79
CA LEU A 24 3.88 -0.10 -13.90
C LEU A 24 3.48 -0.72 -12.56
N ARG A 25 4.46 -1.24 -11.79
CA ARG A 25 4.23 -1.79 -10.44
C ARG A 25 3.66 -0.74 -9.50
N SER A 26 4.21 0.48 -9.54
CA SER A 26 3.70 1.62 -8.78
C SER A 26 2.27 1.98 -9.16
N LEU A 27 1.94 1.99 -10.45
CA LEU A 27 0.57 2.27 -10.91
C LEU A 27 -0.41 1.21 -10.42
N TYR A 28 -0.04 -0.08 -10.53
CA TYR A 28 -0.86 -1.19 -10.05
C TYR A 28 -1.12 -1.08 -8.54
N THR A 29 -0.07 -0.89 -7.75
CA THR A 29 -0.17 -0.78 -6.30
C THR A 29 -0.96 0.47 -5.89
N PHE A 30 -0.79 1.59 -6.61
CA PHE A 30 -1.59 2.79 -6.41
C PHE A 30 -3.09 2.51 -6.62
N VAL A 31 -3.45 1.82 -7.70
CA VAL A 31 -4.86 1.46 -7.98
C VAL A 31 -5.42 0.58 -6.87
N LEU A 32 -4.65 -0.40 -6.38
CA LEU A 32 -5.05 -1.22 -5.23
C LEU A 32 -5.29 -0.33 -4.02
N VAL A 33 -4.27 0.38 -3.52
CA VAL A 33 -4.33 1.27 -2.35
C VAL A 33 -5.52 2.22 -2.43
N PHE A 34 -5.71 2.85 -3.59
CA PHE A 34 -6.85 3.73 -3.84
C PHE A 34 -8.19 3.01 -3.71
N LEU A 35 -8.32 1.81 -4.27
CA LEU A 35 -9.54 1.00 -4.17
C LEU A 35 -9.87 0.66 -2.70
N PHE A 36 -8.86 0.30 -1.91
CA PHE A 36 -9.05 0.05 -0.48
C PHE A 36 -9.46 1.27 0.29
N LEU A 37 -8.77 2.39 0.12
CA LEU A 37 -9.13 3.64 0.79
C LEU A 37 -10.56 4.04 0.43
N LYS A 38 -10.96 3.85 -0.84
CA LYS A 38 -12.33 4.08 -1.30
C LYS A 38 -13.34 3.14 -0.65
N MET A 39 -12.99 1.87 -0.39
CA MET A 39 -13.84 0.88 0.28
C MET A 39 -13.93 1.10 1.80
N THR A 40 -12.83 1.42 2.46
CA THR A 40 -12.73 1.66 3.91
C THR A 40 -13.46 2.94 4.34
N GLY A 41 -13.62 3.90 3.42
CA GLY A 41 -14.78 4.79 3.43
C GLY A 41 -14.52 6.27 3.69
N ARG A 42 -15.54 7.07 3.34
CA ARG A 42 -15.61 8.55 3.39
C ARG A 42 -15.74 9.14 4.81
N ARG A 43 -15.12 8.50 5.81
CA ARG A 43 -15.07 9.08 7.16
C ARG A 43 -14.05 10.20 7.12
N GLY A 44 -14.44 11.41 7.51
CA GLY A 44 -13.52 12.54 7.57
C GLY A 44 -12.32 12.19 8.45
N VAL A 45 -11.13 12.68 8.10
CA VAL A 45 -9.84 12.42 8.78
C VAL A 45 -9.94 12.52 10.32
N ARG A 46 -10.86 13.35 10.82
CA ARG A 46 -11.09 13.62 12.24
C ARG A 46 -11.91 12.55 12.99
N GLN A 47 -12.58 11.64 12.28
CA GLN A 47 -13.36 10.53 12.85
C GLN A 47 -12.77 9.17 12.50
N MET A 48 -11.58 9.14 11.90
CA MET A 48 -10.90 7.87 11.63
C MET A 48 -10.53 7.19 12.94
N SER A 49 -10.85 5.90 13.03
CA SER A 49 -10.43 5.08 14.16
C SER A 49 -8.91 4.94 14.14
N LEU A 50 -8.26 4.87 15.32
CA LEU A 50 -6.84 4.51 15.44
C LEU A 50 -6.52 3.22 14.67
N PHE A 51 -7.49 2.32 14.58
CA PHE A 51 -7.40 1.09 13.82
C PHE A 51 -7.26 1.32 12.30
N GLU A 52 -8.03 2.25 11.73
CA GLU A 52 -7.95 2.60 10.29
C GLU A 52 -6.59 3.20 9.95
N VAL A 53 -6.06 4.06 10.83
CA VAL A 53 -4.73 4.66 10.66
C VAL A 53 -3.64 3.59 10.67
N LEU A 54 -3.68 2.66 11.64
CA LEU A 54 -2.71 1.57 11.72
C LEU A 54 -2.71 0.70 10.46
N ILE A 55 -3.90 0.36 9.94
CA ILE A 55 -4.06 -0.39 8.70
C ILE A 55 -3.46 0.36 7.52
N ILE A 56 -3.78 1.64 7.36
CA ILE A 56 -3.26 2.46 6.25
C ILE A 56 -1.72 2.54 6.30
N LEU A 57 -1.14 2.69 7.49
CA LEU A 57 0.31 2.73 7.66
C LEU A 57 0.98 1.39 7.30
N THR A 58 0.42 0.26 7.75
CA THR A 58 0.93 -1.07 7.39
C THR A 58 0.79 -1.35 5.90
N LEU A 59 -0.34 -0.98 5.31
CA LEU A 59 -0.57 -1.07 3.86
C LEU A 59 0.38 -0.20 3.05
N GLY A 60 0.65 1.02 3.51
CA GLY A 60 1.59 1.94 2.86
C GLY A 60 3.01 1.37 2.81
N SER A 61 3.46 0.73 3.88
CA SER A 61 4.76 0.05 3.91
C SER A 61 4.83 -1.09 2.90
N ALA A 62 3.86 -2.03 2.97
CA ALA A 62 3.83 -3.17 2.06
C ALA A 62 3.65 -2.76 0.60
N ALA A 63 2.89 -1.70 0.33
CA ALA A 63 2.74 -1.12 -1.00
C ALA A 63 4.06 -0.54 -1.53
N GLY A 64 4.82 0.14 -0.67
CA GLY A 64 6.15 0.64 -0.98
C GLY A 64 7.08 -0.50 -1.41
N ASP A 65 7.14 -1.58 -0.62
CA ASP A 65 8.01 -2.72 -0.87
C ASP A 65 7.80 -3.31 -2.29
N VAL A 66 6.54 -3.37 -2.74
CA VAL A 66 6.17 -3.94 -4.05
C VAL A 66 6.53 -3.02 -5.22
N ALA A 67 6.52 -1.71 -4.97
CA ALA A 67 6.89 -0.71 -5.96
C ALA A 67 8.41 -0.62 -6.12
N PHE A 68 9.17 -0.78 -5.03
CA PHE A 68 10.62 -0.59 -5.03
C PHE A 68 11.42 -1.86 -5.32
N TYR A 69 10.94 -3.03 -4.88
CA TYR A 69 11.71 -4.26 -4.98
C TYR A 69 11.19 -5.16 -6.10
N ASP A 70 12.12 -5.75 -6.84
CA ASP A 70 11.87 -6.63 -7.98
C ASP A 70 11.43 -8.04 -7.56
N ASP A 71 11.90 -8.48 -6.39
CA ASP A 71 11.69 -9.80 -5.78
C ASP A 71 10.31 -9.99 -5.14
N VAL A 72 9.54 -8.92 -4.92
CA VAL A 72 8.21 -9.02 -4.30
C VAL A 72 7.14 -9.30 -5.38
N PRO A 73 6.47 -10.48 -5.36
CA PRO A 73 5.44 -10.78 -6.34
C PRO A 73 4.15 -9.98 -6.06
N MET A 74 3.44 -9.59 -7.11
CA MET A 74 2.20 -8.80 -7.00
C MET A 74 1.01 -9.57 -6.39
N VAL A 75 0.99 -10.89 -6.53
CA VAL A 75 -0.15 -11.73 -6.11
C VAL A 75 -0.30 -11.80 -4.57
N PRO A 76 0.77 -12.06 -3.78
CA PRO A 76 0.71 -11.97 -2.31
C PRO A 76 0.15 -10.64 -1.80
N VAL A 77 0.52 -9.54 -2.47
CA VAL A 77 0.09 -8.18 -2.11
C VAL A 77 -1.41 -8.06 -2.25
N LEU A 78 -1.95 -8.49 -3.40
CA LEU A 78 -3.39 -8.52 -3.64
C LEU A 78 -4.11 -9.39 -2.61
N ILE A 79 -3.53 -10.53 -2.20
CA ILE A 79 -4.12 -11.38 -1.16
C ILE A 79 -4.14 -10.67 0.20
N VAL A 80 -3.04 -10.03 0.62
CA VAL A 80 -2.99 -9.22 1.86
C VAL A 80 -4.04 -8.12 1.83
N PHE A 81 -4.16 -7.46 0.68
CA PHE A 81 -5.11 -6.39 0.43
C PHE A 81 -6.57 -6.83 0.62
N ILE A 82 -6.95 -7.96 0.00
CA ILE A 82 -8.28 -8.56 0.13
C ILE A 82 -8.53 -9.01 1.56
N THR A 83 -7.55 -9.65 2.19
CA THR A 83 -7.65 -10.17 3.56
C THR A 83 -7.91 -9.04 4.56
N LEU A 84 -7.15 -7.95 4.47
CA LEU A 84 -7.34 -6.78 5.33
C LEU A 84 -8.69 -6.09 5.08
N ALA A 85 -9.15 -6.01 3.83
CA ALA A 85 -10.44 -5.42 3.50
C ALA A 85 -11.60 -6.24 4.11
N LEU A 86 -11.51 -7.57 4.04
CA LEU A 86 -12.47 -8.49 4.65
C LEU A 86 -12.46 -8.39 6.17
N LEU A 87 -11.28 -8.38 6.79
CA LEU A 87 -11.13 -8.24 8.24
C LEU A 87 -11.68 -6.90 8.73
N TYR A 88 -11.35 -5.80 8.05
CA TYR A 88 -11.91 -4.48 8.38
C TYR A 88 -13.44 -4.51 8.35
N ARG A 89 -14.03 -5.08 7.29
CA ARG A 89 -15.49 -5.17 7.15
C ARG A 89 -16.12 -6.06 8.23
N LEU A 90 -15.46 -7.16 8.60
CA LEU A 90 -15.91 -8.07 9.65
C LEU A 90 -15.88 -7.38 11.02
N VAL A 91 -14.79 -6.69 11.36
CA VAL A 91 -14.66 -5.95 12.63
C VAL A 91 -15.69 -4.84 12.71
N MET A 92 -15.88 -4.07 11.64
CA MET A 92 -16.91 -3.03 11.59
C MET A 92 -18.32 -3.60 11.74
N TRP A 93 -18.60 -4.75 11.14
CA TRP A 93 -19.88 -5.45 11.28
C TRP A 93 -20.11 -5.95 12.71
N LEU A 94 -19.09 -6.53 13.34
CA LEU A 94 -19.16 -6.97 14.74
C LEU A 94 -19.39 -5.79 15.71
N MET A 95 -18.68 -4.67 15.53
CA MET A 95 -18.86 -3.48 16.35
C MET A 95 -20.30 -2.95 16.25
N ALA A 96 -20.86 -2.85 15.05
CA ALA A 96 -22.24 -2.41 14.82
C ALA A 96 -23.30 -3.38 15.40
N HIS A 97 -23.00 -4.68 15.51
CA HIS A 97 -23.88 -5.64 16.18
C HIS A 97 -23.75 -5.62 17.71
N SER A 98 -22.63 -5.12 18.26
CA SER A 98 -22.38 -5.12 19.71
C SER A 98 -22.99 -3.95 20.47
N GLU A 99 -23.38 -2.85 19.81
CA GLU A 99 -24.10 -1.72 20.42
C GLU A 99 -25.54 -2.06 20.91
N LYS A 100 -25.94 -3.34 20.84
CA LYS A 100 -27.21 -3.85 21.39
C LYS A 100 -27.12 -4.41 22.82
N LEU A 101 -26.03 -4.15 23.56
CA LEU A 101 -25.91 -4.48 24.99
C LEU A 101 -25.85 -3.22 25.85
#